data_AF-A0A9E1SC71-F1
#
_entry.id   AF-A0A9E1SC71-F1
#
_cell.length_a   1.000
_cell.length_b   1.000
_cell.length_c   1.000
_cell.angle_alpha   90.00
_cell.angle_beta   90.00
_cell.angle_gamma   90.00
#
_symmetry.space_group_name_H-M   'P 1'
#
loop_
_entity.id
_entity.type
_entity.pdbx_description
1 polymer ?
#
loop_
_entity_poly.entity_id
_entity_poly.type
_entity_poly.pdbx_seq_one_letter_code
_entity_poly.pdbx_strand_id
1 'polypeptide(L)'
;MNWKQHWKQLKKSMKQMESSPKEALYLTPSRAVLEQVIQRHVEWRFPGTSNQGRREASSWELIYFKREMMCNIVWAECLLNDEFHFRVMVRLIG
;
A
#
# COMPACT_ATOMS: atom_id res chain seq x y z
N MET A 1 -7.84 -36.01 -36.75
CA MET A 1 -8.15 -34.95 -35.76
C MET A 1 -8.50 -33.67 -36.52
N ASN A 2 -9.73 -33.18 -36.43
CA ASN A 2 -10.23 -32.07 -37.25
C ASN A 2 -9.74 -30.74 -36.67
N TRP A 3 -8.97 -29.96 -37.44
CA TRP A 3 -8.37 -28.69 -37.02
C TRP A 3 -9.41 -27.74 -36.41
N LYS A 4 -10.64 -27.76 -36.90
CA LYS A 4 -11.77 -26.96 -36.38
C LYS A 4 -12.15 -27.30 -34.93
N GLN A 5 -12.00 -28.56 -34.53
CA GLN A 5 -12.27 -29.00 -33.14
C GLN A 5 -11.14 -28.58 -32.20
N HIS A 6 -9.90 -28.62 -32.68
CA HIS A 6 -8.72 -28.17 -31.95
C HIS A 6 -8.81 -26.66 -31.62
N TRP A 7 -9.18 -25.84 -32.61
CA TRP A 7 -9.40 -24.40 -32.41
C TRP A 7 -10.57 -24.08 -31.47
N LYS A 8 -11.64 -24.88 -31.49
CA LYS A 8 -12.75 -24.74 -30.55
C LYS A 8 -12.33 -25.05 -29.11
N GLN A 9 -11.50 -26.07 -28.90
CA GLN A 9 -10.99 -26.41 -27.58
C GLN A 9 -10.04 -25.33 -27.04
N LEU A 10 -9.13 -24.81 -27.86
CA LEU A 10 -8.23 -23.71 -27.47
C LEU A 10 -8.99 -22.43 -27.09
N LYS A 11 -10.03 -22.06 -27.84
CA LYS A 11 -10.85 -20.89 -27.48
C LYS A 11 -11.64 -21.11 -26.18
N LYS A 12 -12.04 -22.36 -25.90
CA LYS A 12 -12.76 -22.72 -24.67
C LYS A 12 -11.84 -22.71 -23.44
N SER A 13 -10.60 -23.18 -23.59
CA SER A 13 -9.59 -23.12 -22.52
C SER A 13 -9.13 -21.69 -22.24
N MET A 14 -8.93 -20.86 -23.28
CA MET A 14 -8.61 -19.44 -23.10
C MET A 14 -9.70 -18.67 -22.35
N LYS A 15 -10.98 -18.90 -22.69
CA LYS A 15 -12.11 -18.30 -21.97
C LYS A 15 -12.22 -18.76 -20.52
N GLN A 16 -11.80 -19.98 -20.20
CA GLN A 16 -11.75 -20.45 -18.81
C GLN A 16 -10.59 -19.83 -18.03
N MET A 17 -9.47 -19.52 -18.69
CA MET A 17 -8.31 -18.88 -18.06
C MET A 17 -8.58 -17.41 -17.66
N GLU A 18 -9.54 -16.76 -18.32
CA GLU A 18 -10.01 -15.41 -17.99
C GLU A 18 -11.12 -15.37 -16.92
N SER A 19 -11.57 -16.53 -16.43
CA SER A 19 -12.78 -16.64 -15.58
C SER A 19 -12.53 -16.80 -14.07
N SER A 20 -11.32 -16.55 -13.60
CA SER A 20 -11.18 -16.16 -12.20
C SER A 20 -11.15 -14.64 -12.16
N PRO A 21 -12.18 -13.97 -11.61
CA PRO A 21 -11.94 -12.63 -11.12
C PRO A 21 -10.78 -12.81 -10.15
N LYS A 22 -9.60 -12.29 -10.50
CA LYS A 22 -8.67 -11.90 -9.45
C LYS A 22 -9.48 -10.91 -8.64
N GLU A 23 -10.16 -11.38 -7.60
CA GLU A 23 -10.68 -10.55 -6.55
C GLU A 23 -9.45 -9.77 -6.12
N ALA A 24 -9.31 -8.56 -6.66
CA ALA A 24 -8.31 -7.64 -6.19
C ALA A 24 -8.72 -7.45 -4.74
N LEU A 25 -8.05 -8.18 -3.85
CA LEU A 25 -8.25 -8.09 -2.43
C LEU A 25 -7.82 -6.68 -2.10
N TYR A 26 -8.80 -5.77 -2.14
CA TYR A 26 -8.63 -4.40 -1.74
C TYR A 26 -8.56 -4.43 -0.21
N LEU A 27 -7.49 -5.00 0.33
CA LEU A 27 -7.18 -4.98 1.75
C LEU A 27 -6.51 -3.65 2.06
N THR A 28 -7.15 -2.87 2.92
CA THR A 28 -6.53 -1.67 3.46
C THR A 28 -5.43 -2.14 4.40
N PRO A 29 -4.17 -1.70 4.25
CA PRO A 29 -3.12 -2.08 5.17
C PRO A 29 -3.50 -1.71 6.60
N SER A 30 -3.07 -2.53 7.56
CA SER A 30 -3.26 -2.19 8.97
C SER A 30 -2.43 -0.97 9.33
N ARG A 31 -2.83 -0.29 10.40
CA ARG A 31 -2.10 0.85 10.96
C ARG A 31 -0.61 0.52 11.17
N ALA A 32 -0.31 -0.63 11.76
CA ALA A 32 1.07 -1.07 12.02
C ALA A 32 1.90 -1.20 10.73
N VAL A 33 1.31 -1.68 9.62
CA VAL A 33 1.98 -1.76 8.33
C VAL A 33 2.24 -0.37 7.76
N LEU A 34 1.26 0.53 7.85
CA LEU A 34 1.44 1.93 7.43
C LEU A 34 2.54 2.61 8.25
N GLU A 35 2.56 2.40 9.56
CA GLU A 35 3.56 2.99 10.45
C GLU A 35 4.97 2.52 10.11
N GLN A 36 5.16 1.24 9.80
CA GLN A 36 6.47 0.72 9.37
C GLN A 36 6.95 1.35 8.05
N VAL A 37 6.05 1.55 7.08
CA VAL A 37 6.39 2.16 5.79
C VAL A 37 6.69 3.66 5.97
N ILE A 38 5.89 4.35 6.77
CA ILE A 38 6.03 5.78 7.04
C ILE A 38 7.28 6.05 7.87
N GLN A 39 7.61 5.22 8.86
CA GLN A 39 8.84 5.32 9.65
C GLN A 39 10.07 5.44 8.73
N ARG A 40 10.19 4.54 7.74
CA ARG A 40 11.31 4.59 6.78
C ARG A 40 11.32 5.88 5.97
N HIS A 41 10.14 6.39 5.61
CA HIS A 41 10.02 7.65 4.89
C HIS A 41 10.45 8.84 5.75
N VAL A 42 10.04 8.87 7.01
CA VAL A 42 10.39 9.90 7.99
C VAL A 42 11.89 9.89 8.25
N GLU A 43 12.48 8.71 8.47
CA GLU A 43 13.93 8.56 8.64
C GLU A 43 14.73 9.08 7.45
N TRP A 44 14.24 8.83 6.24
CA TRP A 44 14.90 9.30 5.01
C TRP A 44 14.77 10.81 4.79
N ARG A 45 13.58 11.38 5.07
CA ARG A 45 13.31 12.81 4.85
C ARG A 45 13.78 13.71 6.00
N PHE A 46 13.81 13.18 7.21
CA PHE A 46 14.15 13.88 8.44
C PHE A 46 15.19 13.05 9.22
N PRO A 47 16.43 12.93 8.72
CA PRO A 47 17.48 12.15 9.38
C PRO A 47 17.74 12.68 10.80
N GLY A 48 17.92 11.78 11.77
CA GLY A 48 18.08 12.13 13.19
C GLY A 48 16.78 12.24 13.99
N THR A 49 15.63 11.95 13.36
CA THR A 49 14.34 11.82 14.07
C THR A 49 14.12 10.44 14.68
N SER A 50 14.77 9.38 14.18
CA SER A 50 14.73 8.04 14.78
C SER A 50 15.75 7.89 15.91
N ASN A 51 15.43 8.39 17.11
CA ASN A 51 16.36 8.34 18.24
C ASN A 51 16.13 7.12 19.15
N GLN A 52 16.89 6.05 18.91
CA GLN A 52 17.26 5.12 19.98
C GLN A 52 18.07 5.88 21.04
N GLY A 53 17.46 6.27 22.16
CA GLY A 53 18.20 6.48 23.42
C GLY A 53 18.18 7.85 24.10
N ARG A 54 17.37 8.85 23.71
CA ARG A 54 17.18 10.09 24.50
C ARG A 54 15.71 10.42 24.72
N ARG A 55 15.38 10.77 25.97
CA ARG A 55 14.03 10.94 26.54
C ARG A 55 13.24 12.17 26.07
N GLU A 56 13.71 12.89 25.06
CA GLU A 56 13.01 14.00 24.39
C GLU A 56 12.97 13.69 22.89
N ALA A 57 12.51 12.48 22.58
CA ALA A 57 12.64 11.86 21.27
C ALA A 57 11.84 12.62 20.22
N SER A 58 12.41 12.76 19.03
CA SER A 58 11.71 13.27 17.86
C SER A 58 10.62 12.27 17.44
N SER A 59 9.48 12.30 18.14
CA SER A 59 8.37 11.38 17.93
C SER A 59 7.54 11.87 16.76
N TRP A 60 7.40 11.04 15.75
CA TRP A 60 6.34 11.22 14.78
C TRP A 60 5.15 10.33 15.15
N GLU A 61 3.94 10.77 14.81
CA GLU A 61 2.70 10.05 15.07
C GLU A 61 1.85 10.00 13.78
N LEU A 62 1.25 8.84 13.51
CA LEU A 62 0.19 8.71 12.49
C LEU A 62 -1.15 9.15 13.09
N ILE A 63 -1.65 10.34 12.74
CA ILE A 63 -2.93 10.86 13.25
C ILE A 63 -4.11 10.14 12.60
N TYR A 64 -4.09 10.08 11.27
CA TYR A 64 -5.23 9.63 10.47
C TYR A 64 -4.75 9.00 9.17
N PHE A 65 -5.51 8.04 8.63
CA PHE A 65 -5.30 7.56 7.27
C PHE A 65 -6.61 7.25 6.55
N LYS A 66 -6.62 7.46 5.24
CA LYS A 66 -7.75 7.20 4.35
C LYS A 66 -7.28 6.49 3.09
N ARG A 67 -7.99 5.44 2.72
CA ARG A 67 -7.78 4.76 1.44
C ARG A 67 -8.61 5.41 0.32
N GLU A 68 -7.97 5.60 -0.81
CA GLU A 68 -8.64 5.89 -2.09
C GLU A 68 -8.55 4.66 -3.00
N MET A 69 -9.67 3.95 -3.12
CA MET A 69 -9.73 2.68 -3.85
C MET A 69 -9.46 2.84 -5.36
N MET A 70 -9.96 3.91 -5.97
CA MET A 70 -9.81 4.17 -7.41
C MET A 70 -8.34 4.27 -7.85
N CYS A 71 -7.50 4.87 -7.00
CA CYS A 71 -6.08 5.07 -7.29
C CYS A 71 -5.18 4.04 -6.60
N ASN A 72 -5.77 3.14 -5.81
CA ASN A 72 -5.08 2.20 -4.93
C ASN A 72 -4.00 2.86 -4.06
N ILE A 73 -4.35 3.99 -3.43
CA ILE A 73 -3.47 4.75 -2.55
C ILE A 73 -4.05 4.86 -1.14
N VAL A 74 -3.18 5.07 -0.17
CA VAL A 74 -3.53 5.50 1.19
C VAL A 74 -2.88 6.85 1.43
N TRP A 75 -3.70 7.82 1.81
CA TRP A 75 -3.25 9.08 2.38
C TRP A 75 -3.11 8.91 3.88
N ALA A 76 -1.95 9.26 4.42
CA ALA A 76 -1.65 9.23 5.85
C ALA A 76 -1.27 10.64 6.32
N GLU A 77 -1.93 11.12 7.37
CA GLU A 77 -1.65 12.38 8.03
C GLU A 77 -0.82 12.11 9.28
N CYS A 78 0.33 12.78 9.36
CA CYS A 78 1.35 12.51 10.36
C CYS A 78 1.80 13.80 11.03
N LEU A 79 2.04 13.73 12.32
CA LEU A 79 2.64 14.81 13.10
C LEU A 79 4.10 14.45 13.40
N LEU A 80 5.01 15.42 13.35
CA LEU A 80 6.40 15.27 13.78
C LEU A 80 6.66 16.26 14.91
N ASN A 81 7.15 15.75 16.04
CA ASN A 81 7.51 16.50 17.25
C ASN A 81 6.38 17.39 17.78
N ASP A 82 5.13 17.01 17.58
CA ASP A 82 3.93 17.79 17.92
C ASP A 82 3.83 19.20 17.27
N GLU A 83 4.74 19.52 16.34
CA GLU A 83 4.89 20.85 15.75
C GLU A 83 4.67 20.85 14.24
N PHE A 84 5.04 19.78 13.55
CA PHE A 84 5.08 19.73 12.10
C PHE A 84 4.10 18.70 11.52
N HIS A 85 3.00 19.18 10.94
CA HIS A 85 2.00 18.33 10.28
C HIS A 85 2.36 18.10 8.80
N PHE A 86 2.41 16.84 8.39
CA PHE A 86 2.70 16.45 7.01
C PHE A 86 1.81 15.30 6.54
N ARG A 87 1.71 15.14 5.22
CA ARG A 87 0.92 14.09 4.59
C ARG A 87 1.79 13.19 3.72
N VAL A 88 1.63 11.88 3.88
CA VAL A 88 2.31 10.85 3.09
C VAL A 88 1.31 10.17 2.16
N MET A 89 1.69 10.03 0.89
CA MET A 89 0.97 9.22 -0.10
C MET A 89 1.63 7.84 -0.20
N VAL A 90 0.90 6.79 0.15
CA VAL A 90 1.37 5.41 0.04
C VAL A 90 0.64 4.73 -1.11
N ARG A 91 1.37 4.42 -2.19
CA ARG A 91 0.82 3.64 -3.30
C ARG A 91 0.88 2.15 -2.96
N LEU A 92 -0.27 1.47 -3.05
CA LEU A 92 -0.36 0.03 -2.83
C LEU A 92 -0.05 -0.71 -4.14
N ILE A 93 0.86 -1.66 -4.08
CA ILE A 93 1.19 -2.57 -5.19
C ILE A 93 0.65 -3.95 -4.79
N GLY A 94 -0.19 -4.54 -5.64
CA GLY A 94 -0.77 -5.88 -5.46
C GLY A 94 -0.17 -6.90 -6.40
#